data_AF-A0A838QVT4-F1
#
_entry.id   AF-A0A838QVT4-F1
#
_cell.length_a   1.000
_cell.length_b   1.000
_cell.length_c   1.000
_cell.angle_alpha   90.00
_cell.angle_beta   90.00
_cell.angle_gamma   90.00
#
_symmetry.space_group_name_H-M   'P 1'
#
loop_
_entity.id
_entity.type
_entity.pdbx_description
1 polymer ?
#
loop_
_entity_poly.entity_id
_entity_poly.type
_entity_poly.pdbx_seq_one_letter_code
_entity_poly.pdbx_strand_id
1 'polypeptide(L)'
;MESSPRSFFARNDFLIRRLHSLSGLIPVGAYMVLHLVVNASVINGDASFQNQVLNIHKFGSLLPVLEWTFIFIPILFHAVIGFWIIAEGLPNPHQYPYGANYRYTLQRATGMIAFVFIMLHVFHMHGWFHNESWVNYVVKPFGGGQFKPYNATSTAGVALQSTVIVAIYIIGVLACIFHLANGIWSMGITWGVWTSERAQRRALRVCAAFGVLLTVVSGVALFGMRSAVNTPEKVDAVRQRESVMIETKTATGEIEKNEHKMYHAPEPEDAATSAIDEK
;
A
#
# COMPACT_ATOMS: atom_id res chain seq x y z
N MET A 1 48.39 -17.97 -0.09
CA MET A 1 47.28 -17.05 -0.45
C MET A 1 46.29 -17.08 0.69
N GLU A 2 46.32 -16.10 1.59
CA GLU A 2 45.27 -15.93 2.59
C GLU A 2 43.99 -15.51 1.88
N SER A 3 42.92 -16.30 2.03
CA SER A 3 41.61 -15.92 1.51
C SER A 3 41.13 -14.67 2.25
N SER A 4 40.89 -13.57 1.53
CA SER A 4 40.30 -12.36 2.10
C SER A 4 39.06 -12.72 2.93
N PRO A 5 38.88 -12.13 4.12
CA PRO A 5 37.75 -12.46 4.98
C PRO A 5 36.44 -12.18 4.23
N ARG A 6 35.52 -13.15 4.25
CA ARG A 6 34.20 -13.01 3.63
C ARG A 6 33.50 -11.76 4.18
N SER A 7 32.81 -11.03 3.31
CA SER A 7 32.03 -9.84 3.69
C SER A 7 30.96 -10.19 4.74
N PHE A 8 30.47 -9.20 5.48
CA PHE A 8 29.38 -9.40 6.46
C PHE A 8 28.14 -10.07 5.83
N PHE A 9 27.76 -9.63 4.63
CA PHE A 9 26.63 -10.19 3.88
C PHE A 9 26.84 -11.65 3.50
N ALA A 10 28.03 -12.01 3.00
CA ALA A 10 28.34 -13.39 2.64
C ALA A 10 28.36 -14.33 3.87
N ARG A 11 28.75 -13.82 5.04
CA ARG A 11 28.74 -14.61 6.30
C ARG A 11 27.34 -14.81 6.86
N ASN A 12 26.45 -13.83 6.69
CA ASN A 12 25.10 -13.84 7.26
C ASN A 12 23.99 -14.04 6.21
N ASP A 13 24.35 -14.48 4.99
CA ASP A 13 23.45 -14.57 3.84
C ASP A 13 22.16 -15.34 4.17
N PHE A 14 22.30 -16.53 4.77
CA PHE A 14 21.16 -17.35 5.17
C PHE A 14 20.19 -16.59 6.10
N LEU A 15 20.70 -15.96 7.16
CA LEU A 15 19.88 -15.22 8.12
C LEU A 15 19.20 -14.02 7.46
N ILE A 16 19.93 -13.26 6.65
CA ILE A 16 19.39 -12.08 5.96
C ILE A 16 18.26 -12.47 5.01
N ARG A 17 18.43 -13.53 4.22
CA ARG A 17 17.38 -14.04 3.32
C ARG A 17 16.15 -14.55 4.09
N ARG A 18 16.36 -15.17 5.25
CA ARG A 18 15.26 -15.58 6.14
C ARG A 18 14.51 -14.39 6.69
N LEU A 19 15.22 -13.39 7.22
CA LEU A 19 14.60 -12.16 7.73
C LEU A 19 13.86 -11.42 6.62
N HIS A 20 14.40 -11.35 5.40
CA HIS A 20 13.73 -10.73 4.24
C HIS A 20 12.44 -11.46 3.87
N SER A 21 12.46 -12.79 3.85
CA SER A 21 11.26 -13.60 3.63
C SER A 21 10.24 -13.40 4.75
N LEU A 22 10.69 -13.32 6.01
CA LEU A 22 9.83 -13.14 7.18
C LEU A 22 9.17 -11.76 7.18
N SER A 23 9.93 -10.70 6.90
CA SER A 23 9.42 -9.33 6.80
C SER A 23 8.42 -9.17 5.66
N GLY A 24 8.67 -9.85 4.53
CA GLY A 24 7.75 -9.85 3.38
C GLY A 24 6.38 -10.45 3.70
N LEU A 25 6.33 -11.51 4.51
CA LEU A 25 5.06 -12.16 4.86
C LEU A 25 4.39 -11.56 6.09
N ILE A 26 5.10 -11.48 7.21
CA ILE A 26 4.46 -11.18 8.51
C ILE A 26 4.05 -9.72 8.60
N PRO A 27 4.96 -8.74 8.65
CA PRO A 27 4.55 -7.34 8.71
C PRO A 27 3.99 -6.83 7.38
N VAL A 28 4.74 -6.98 6.28
CA VAL A 28 4.35 -6.36 4.99
C VAL A 28 3.13 -7.04 4.38
N GLY A 29 3.14 -8.38 4.29
CA GLY A 29 2.03 -9.15 3.75
C GLY A 29 0.75 -9.02 4.57
N ALA A 30 0.83 -9.10 5.90
CA ALA A 30 -0.35 -8.90 6.74
C ALA A 30 -0.89 -7.47 6.66
N TYR A 31 -0.01 -6.46 6.66
CA TYR A 31 -0.41 -5.07 6.45
C TYR A 31 -1.12 -4.90 5.12
N MET A 32 -0.58 -5.46 4.03
CA MET A 32 -1.20 -5.36 2.71
C MET A 32 -2.62 -5.97 2.69
N VAL A 33 -2.81 -7.15 3.29
CA VAL A 33 -4.14 -7.80 3.36
C VAL A 33 -5.09 -6.95 4.20
N LEU A 34 -4.67 -6.49 5.38
CA LEU A 34 -5.48 -5.65 6.25
C LEU A 34 -5.84 -4.33 5.56
N HIS A 35 -4.87 -3.71 4.89
CA HIS A 35 -5.05 -2.48 4.12
C HIS A 35 -6.12 -2.69 3.04
N LEU A 36 -6.01 -3.73 2.22
CA LEU A 36 -7.02 -4.00 1.19
C LEU A 36 -8.41 -4.30 1.77
N VAL A 37 -8.50 -5.05 2.87
CA VAL A 37 -9.79 -5.39 3.51
C VAL A 37 -10.44 -4.17 4.14
N VAL A 38 -9.68 -3.31 4.83
CA VAL A 38 -10.19 -2.05 5.39
C VAL A 38 -10.66 -1.14 4.27
N ASN A 39 -9.89 -0.96 3.20
CA ASN A 39 -10.31 -0.15 2.05
C ASN A 39 -11.57 -0.73 1.36
N ALA A 40 -11.68 -2.05 1.26
CA ALA A 40 -12.85 -2.71 0.67
C ALA A 40 -14.13 -2.54 1.50
N SER A 41 -14.04 -2.14 2.78
CA SER A 41 -15.22 -1.92 3.62
C SER A 41 -16.10 -0.77 3.13
N VAL A 42 -15.64 0.06 2.19
CA VAL A 42 -16.45 1.08 1.51
C VAL A 42 -17.67 0.48 0.79
N ILE A 43 -17.62 -0.81 0.41
CA ILE A 43 -18.79 -1.51 -0.17
C ILE A 43 -19.95 -1.63 0.81
N ASN A 44 -19.66 -1.59 2.12
CA ASN A 44 -20.67 -1.60 3.17
C ASN A 44 -21.19 -0.18 3.50
N GLY A 45 -20.79 0.83 2.72
CA GLY A 45 -21.15 2.24 2.90
C GLY A 45 -19.95 3.11 3.24
N ASP A 46 -20.03 4.39 2.86
CA ASP A 46 -18.99 5.39 3.11
C ASP A 46 -18.69 5.58 4.60
N ALA A 47 -19.73 5.53 5.45
CA ALA A 47 -19.57 5.57 6.89
C ALA A 47 -18.85 4.33 7.46
N SER A 48 -18.94 3.17 6.79
CA SER A 48 -18.23 1.96 7.25
C SER A 48 -16.72 2.13 7.08
N PHE A 49 -16.27 2.53 5.90
CA PHE A 49 -14.86 2.82 5.64
C PHE A 49 -14.35 3.96 6.54
N GLN A 50 -15.08 5.07 6.64
CA GLN A 50 -14.72 6.17 7.52
C GLN A 50 -14.54 5.70 8.98
N ASN A 51 -15.46 4.89 9.51
CA ASN A 51 -15.35 4.35 10.87
C ASN A 51 -14.11 3.48 11.05
N GLN A 52 -13.77 2.63 10.08
CA GLN A 52 -12.58 1.79 10.15
C GLN A 52 -11.30 2.64 10.18
N VAL A 53 -11.24 3.71 9.39
CA VAL A 53 -10.11 4.66 9.43
C VAL A 53 -10.06 5.38 10.78
N LEU A 54 -11.19 5.92 11.26
CA LEU A 54 -11.24 6.56 12.58
C LEU A 54 -10.80 5.60 13.69
N ASN A 55 -11.20 4.32 13.64
CA ASN A 55 -10.75 3.27 14.56
C ASN A 55 -9.23 3.10 14.61
N ILE A 56 -8.55 3.19 13.46
CA ILE A 56 -7.09 3.16 13.39
C ILE A 56 -6.50 4.45 13.99
N HIS A 57 -7.12 5.60 13.72
CA HIS A 57 -6.61 6.89 14.20
C HIS A 57 -6.87 7.16 15.70
N LYS A 58 -7.66 6.33 16.39
CA LYS A 58 -7.84 6.38 17.86
C LYS A 58 -6.54 6.21 18.64
N PHE A 59 -5.54 5.55 18.06
CA PHE A 59 -4.24 5.38 18.70
C PHE A 59 -3.46 6.70 18.86
N GLY A 60 -3.94 7.83 18.32
CA GLY A 60 -3.40 9.16 18.61
C GLY A 60 -1.90 9.25 18.33
N SER A 61 -1.12 9.64 19.34
CA SER A 61 0.35 9.76 19.28
C SER A 61 1.10 8.42 19.23
N LEU A 62 0.44 7.30 19.55
CA LEU A 62 1.02 5.97 19.43
C LEU A 62 1.00 5.47 17.98
N LEU A 63 0.09 5.99 17.14
CA LEU A 63 -0.08 5.51 15.77
C LEU A 63 1.23 5.56 14.95
N PRO A 64 2.00 6.68 14.91
CA PRO A 64 3.26 6.71 14.17
C PRO A 64 4.28 5.66 14.65
N VAL A 65 4.32 5.36 15.95
CA VAL A 65 5.22 4.32 16.50
C VAL A 65 4.82 2.94 15.96
N LEU A 66 3.51 2.65 15.93
CA LEU A 66 2.99 1.40 15.36
C LEU A 66 3.26 1.30 13.86
N GLU A 67 3.04 2.38 13.10
CA GLU A 67 3.29 2.42 11.67
C GLU A 67 4.78 2.21 11.35
N TRP A 68 5.68 2.87 12.06
CA TRP A 68 7.12 2.64 11.85
C TRP A 68 7.55 1.23 12.21
N THR A 69 7.07 0.71 13.33
CA THR A 69 7.46 -0.63 13.82
C THR A 69 6.93 -1.75 12.92
N PHE A 70 5.68 -1.68 12.49
CA PHE A 70 5.01 -2.78 11.79
C PHE A 70 4.89 -2.58 10.28
N ILE A 71 5.12 -1.37 9.76
CA ILE A 71 4.96 -1.06 8.33
C ILE A 71 6.27 -0.52 7.73
N PHE A 72 6.73 0.67 8.15
CA PHE A 72 7.82 1.36 7.45
C PHE A 72 9.18 0.67 7.61
N ILE A 73 9.60 0.30 8.83
CA ILE A 73 10.88 -0.38 9.03
C ILE A 73 10.90 -1.73 8.30
N PRO A 74 9.87 -2.61 8.45
CA PRO A 74 9.87 -3.88 7.76
C PRO A 74 9.83 -3.78 6.24
N ILE A 75 9.06 -2.83 5.67
CA ILE A 75 8.99 -2.66 4.22
C ILE A 75 10.27 -2.07 3.63
N LEU A 76 10.93 -1.14 4.35
CA LEU A 76 12.23 -0.61 3.96
C LEU A 76 13.29 -1.72 3.95
N PHE A 77 13.36 -2.50 5.03
CA PHE A 77 14.26 -3.64 5.09
C PHE A 77 13.97 -4.66 3.97
N HIS A 78 12.69 -4.98 3.75
CA HIS A 78 12.27 -5.88 2.67
C HIS A 78 12.71 -5.36 1.30
N ALA A 79 12.45 -4.08 0.99
CA ALA A 79 12.82 -3.48 -0.28
C ALA A 79 14.34 -3.47 -0.49
N VAL A 80 15.12 -2.97 0.47
CA VAL A 80 16.59 -2.85 0.36
C VAL A 80 17.23 -4.22 0.13
N ILE A 81 16.86 -5.24 0.92
CA ILE A 81 17.39 -6.59 0.72
C ILE A 81 16.84 -7.21 -0.57
N GLY A 82 15.59 -6.89 -0.95
CA GLY A 82 14.99 -7.31 -2.22
C GLY A 82 15.77 -6.81 -3.43
N PHE A 83 16.23 -5.56 -3.43
CA PHE A 83 17.11 -5.00 -4.46
C PHE A 83 18.42 -5.77 -4.60
N TRP A 84 19.04 -6.11 -3.46
CA TRP A 84 20.24 -6.94 -3.45
C TRP A 84 19.99 -8.34 -4.06
N ILE A 85 18.88 -8.98 -3.69
CA ILE A 85 18.48 -10.30 -4.25
C ILE A 85 18.15 -10.23 -5.75
N ILE A 86 17.60 -9.10 -6.23
CA ILE A 86 17.33 -8.87 -7.65
C ILE A 86 18.64 -8.72 -8.42
N ALA A 87 19.60 -7.97 -7.89
CA ALA A 87 20.91 -7.74 -8.52
C ALA A 87 21.71 -9.05 -8.71
N GLU A 88 21.53 -10.02 -7.83
CA GLU A 88 22.13 -11.36 -7.94
C GLU A 88 21.33 -12.33 -8.84
N GLY A 89 20.23 -11.87 -9.42
CA GLY A 89 19.30 -12.71 -10.16
C GLY A 89 19.77 -13.10 -11.55
N LEU A 90 19.59 -14.37 -11.92
CA LEU A 90 19.87 -14.88 -13.26
C LEU A 90 18.57 -15.39 -13.92
N PRO A 91 17.68 -14.49 -14.40
CA PRO A 91 16.46 -14.90 -15.09
C PRO A 91 16.79 -15.52 -16.45
N ASN A 92 16.21 -16.69 -16.75
CA ASN A 92 16.36 -17.33 -18.07
C ASN A 92 15.04 -17.94 -18.59
N PRO A 93 13.93 -17.17 -18.68
CA PRO A 93 12.64 -17.69 -19.14
C PRO A 93 12.61 -17.99 -20.64
N HIS A 94 13.51 -17.40 -21.43
CA HIS A 94 13.54 -17.60 -22.89
C HIS A 94 14.11 -18.97 -23.28
N GLN A 95 15.24 -19.37 -22.70
CA GLN A 95 15.84 -20.68 -23.00
C GLN A 95 15.15 -21.81 -22.21
N TYR A 96 14.64 -21.52 -21.01
CA TYR A 96 13.95 -22.49 -20.16
C TYR A 96 12.55 -21.99 -19.76
N PRO A 97 11.54 -22.13 -20.64
CA PRO A 97 10.20 -21.57 -20.46
C PRO A 97 9.32 -22.38 -19.48
N TYR A 98 9.88 -22.84 -18.37
CA TYR A 98 9.13 -23.52 -17.32
C TYR A 98 8.37 -22.52 -16.45
N GLY A 99 7.17 -22.88 -16.00
CA GLY A 99 6.34 -22.00 -15.16
C GLY A 99 7.01 -21.56 -13.85
N ALA A 100 7.97 -22.33 -13.32
CA ALA A 100 8.78 -21.90 -12.18
C ALA A 100 9.73 -20.75 -12.53
N ASN A 101 10.36 -20.78 -13.70
CA ASN A 101 11.29 -19.75 -14.18
C ASN A 101 10.56 -18.44 -14.50
N TYR A 102 9.35 -18.53 -15.07
CA TYR A 102 8.49 -17.36 -15.23
C TYR A 102 8.14 -16.73 -13.88
N ARG A 103 7.68 -17.51 -12.90
CA ARG A 103 7.34 -16.99 -11.57
C ARG A 103 8.53 -16.40 -10.84
N TYR A 104 9.70 -17.01 -10.97
CA TYR A 104 10.96 -16.45 -10.45
C TYR A 104 11.28 -15.08 -11.07
N THR A 105 11.10 -14.94 -12.39
CA THR A 105 11.31 -13.66 -13.10
C THR A 105 10.25 -12.63 -12.70
N LEU A 106 8.98 -13.04 -12.68
CA LEU A 106 7.85 -12.18 -12.33
C LEU A 106 7.92 -11.71 -10.88
N GLN A 107 8.38 -12.52 -9.91
CA GLN A 107 8.56 -12.08 -8.52
C GLN A 107 9.43 -10.82 -8.44
N ARG A 108 10.48 -10.76 -9.26
CA ARG A 108 11.41 -9.62 -9.30
C ARG A 108 10.83 -8.44 -10.05
N ALA A 109 10.26 -8.70 -11.23
CA ALA A 109 9.63 -7.66 -12.02
C ALA A 109 8.49 -6.98 -11.24
N THR A 110 7.61 -7.75 -10.61
CA THR A 110 6.53 -7.20 -9.77
C THR A 110 7.05 -6.59 -8.49
N GLY A 111 8.17 -7.05 -7.92
CA GLY A 111 8.82 -6.38 -6.79
C GLY A 111 9.30 -4.97 -7.14
N MET A 112 9.87 -4.79 -8.33
CA MET A 112 10.27 -3.48 -8.84
C MET A 112 9.08 -2.57 -9.14
N ILE A 113 8.04 -3.12 -9.77
CA ILE A 113 6.79 -2.37 -10.04
C ILE A 113 6.12 -1.98 -8.71
N ALA A 114 6.03 -2.91 -7.76
CA ALA A 114 5.47 -2.66 -6.43
C ALA A 114 6.25 -1.58 -5.68
N PHE A 115 7.59 -1.62 -5.73
CA PHE A 115 8.42 -0.57 -5.13
C PHE A 115 8.06 0.82 -5.70
N VAL A 116 8.08 1.00 -7.02
CA VAL A 116 7.73 2.28 -7.65
C VAL A 116 6.29 2.69 -7.32
N PHE A 117 5.36 1.74 -7.39
CA PHE A 117 3.97 2.00 -7.04
C PHE A 117 3.80 2.45 -5.58
N ILE A 118 4.47 1.81 -4.61
CA ILE A 118 4.38 2.20 -3.20
C ILE A 118 4.93 3.60 -2.99
N MET A 119 6.05 3.97 -3.64
CA MET A 119 6.59 5.33 -3.57
C MET A 119 5.56 6.36 -4.08
N LEU A 120 4.95 6.10 -5.23
CA LEU A 120 3.91 6.94 -5.84
C LEU A 120 2.63 6.96 -4.99
N HIS A 121 2.21 5.83 -4.45
CA HIS A 121 1.01 5.69 -3.63
C HIS A 121 1.13 6.49 -2.33
N VAL A 122 2.25 6.33 -1.61
CA VAL A 122 2.53 7.08 -0.38
C VAL A 122 2.67 8.57 -0.67
N PHE A 123 3.23 8.96 -1.82
CA PHE A 123 3.26 10.36 -2.24
C PHE A 123 1.87 10.92 -2.53
N HIS A 124 1.12 10.25 -3.39
CA HIS A 124 -0.22 10.67 -3.79
C HIS A 124 -1.15 10.78 -2.57
N MET A 125 -1.17 9.78 -1.68
CA MET A 125 -2.07 9.78 -0.53
C MET A 125 -1.55 10.61 0.65
N HIS A 126 -0.26 10.50 1.00
CA HIS A 126 0.27 11.04 2.25
C HIS A 126 1.33 12.14 2.07
N GLY A 127 1.86 12.36 0.87
CA GLY A 127 2.83 13.42 0.61
C GLY A 127 4.22 13.19 1.21
N TRP A 128 4.51 12.03 1.81
CA TRP A 128 5.78 11.68 2.48
C TRP A 128 6.10 12.53 3.71
N PHE A 129 6.85 13.62 3.53
CA PHE A 129 7.36 14.45 4.61
C PHE A 129 6.38 15.59 4.90
N HIS A 130 6.28 15.99 6.17
CA HIS A 130 5.26 16.95 6.62
C HIS A 130 5.84 18.31 7.02
N ASN A 131 7.10 18.60 6.67
CA ASN A 131 7.67 19.92 6.90
C ASN A 131 7.11 20.93 5.87
N GLU A 132 6.97 22.19 6.27
CA GLU A 132 6.31 23.23 5.47
C GLU A 132 6.95 23.41 4.08
N SER A 133 8.28 23.41 4.00
CA SER A 133 9.00 23.54 2.74
C SER A 133 8.64 22.41 1.78
N TRP A 134 8.68 21.16 2.24
CA TRP A 134 8.32 20.01 1.41
C TRP A 134 6.85 20.05 0.99
N VAL A 135 5.95 20.39 1.92
CA VAL A 135 4.51 20.47 1.63
C VAL A 135 4.23 21.52 0.56
N ASN A 136 4.82 22.71 0.68
CA ASN A 136 4.54 23.83 -0.22
C ASN A 136 5.24 23.71 -1.58
N TYR A 137 6.48 23.21 -1.63
CA TYR A 137 7.25 23.16 -2.87
C TYR A 137 7.23 21.80 -3.59
N VAL A 138 6.78 20.72 -2.91
CA VAL A 138 6.75 19.38 -3.51
C VAL A 138 5.37 18.75 -3.43
N VAL A 139 4.73 18.70 -2.25
CA VAL A 139 3.45 17.98 -2.13
C VAL A 139 2.35 18.68 -2.92
N LYS A 140 2.10 19.97 -2.66
CA LYS A 140 1.01 20.71 -3.31
C LYS A 140 1.19 20.81 -4.84
N PRO A 141 2.35 21.22 -5.40
CA PRO A 141 2.49 21.40 -6.84
C PRO A 141 2.36 20.11 -7.65
N PHE A 142 2.69 18.96 -7.04
CA PHE A 142 2.64 17.65 -7.70
C PHE A 142 1.41 16.81 -7.28
N GLY A 143 0.42 17.40 -6.60
CA GLY A 143 -0.82 16.71 -6.24
C GLY A 143 -0.65 15.57 -5.24
N GLY A 144 0.35 15.64 -4.37
CA GLY A 144 0.53 14.70 -3.26
C GLY A 144 -0.39 15.00 -2.07
N GLY A 145 -0.35 14.13 -1.05
CA GLY A 145 -1.01 14.39 0.24
C GLY A 145 -2.54 14.50 0.18
N GLN A 146 -3.18 13.83 -0.79
CA GLN A 146 -4.60 13.95 -1.07
C GLN A 146 -5.50 13.35 0.02
N PHE A 147 -5.01 12.35 0.77
CA PHE A 147 -5.80 11.62 1.75
C PHE A 147 -5.82 12.32 3.11
N LYS A 148 -7.02 12.58 3.64
CA LYS A 148 -7.23 13.10 4.98
C LYS A 148 -8.02 12.09 5.80
N PRO A 149 -7.43 11.48 6.85
CA PRO A 149 -8.05 10.34 7.52
C PRO A 149 -9.36 10.67 8.25
N TYR A 150 -9.61 11.93 8.61
CA TYR A 150 -10.90 12.30 9.22
C TYR A 150 -11.98 12.51 8.15
N ASN A 151 -11.58 12.66 6.89
CA ASN A 151 -12.43 12.73 5.70
C ASN A 151 -12.04 11.65 4.69
N ALA A 152 -11.84 10.42 5.19
CA ALA A 152 -11.17 9.35 4.48
C ALA A 152 -11.93 8.94 3.23
N THR A 153 -13.25 8.78 3.30
CA THR A 153 -14.04 8.33 2.15
C THR A 153 -14.06 9.40 1.06
N SER A 154 -14.34 10.65 1.42
CA SER A 154 -14.43 11.74 0.46
C SER A 154 -13.08 12.03 -0.18
N THR A 155 -12.00 12.16 0.61
CA THR A 155 -10.68 12.49 0.07
C THR A 155 -10.04 11.35 -0.72
N ALA A 156 -10.13 10.09 -0.26
CA ALA A 156 -9.65 8.95 -1.04
C ALA A 156 -10.42 8.80 -2.35
N GLY A 157 -11.75 8.91 -2.30
CA GLY A 157 -12.61 8.77 -3.47
C GLY A 157 -12.38 9.88 -4.51
N VAL A 158 -12.16 11.13 -4.08
CA VAL A 158 -11.85 12.25 -4.97
C VAL A 158 -10.46 12.07 -5.60
N ALA A 159 -9.45 11.68 -4.81
CA ALA A 159 -8.09 11.43 -5.30
C ALA A 159 -8.04 10.34 -6.39
N LEU A 160 -9.00 9.42 -6.38
CA LEU A 160 -9.08 8.29 -7.31
C LEU A 160 -10.00 8.54 -8.52
N GLN A 161 -10.47 9.77 -8.76
CA GLN A 161 -11.30 10.04 -9.94
C GLN A 161 -10.53 10.07 -11.25
N SER A 162 -9.23 10.41 -11.23
CA SER A 162 -8.38 10.43 -12.42
C SER A 162 -8.18 9.04 -13.01
N THR A 163 -8.50 8.87 -14.29
CA THR A 163 -8.32 7.61 -15.02
C THR A 163 -6.85 7.17 -15.09
N VAL A 164 -5.93 8.13 -15.21
CA VAL A 164 -4.49 7.86 -15.24
C VAL A 164 -4.01 7.32 -13.90
N ILE A 165 -4.40 7.97 -12.79
CA ILE A 165 -4.08 7.51 -11.44
C ILE A 165 -4.63 6.10 -11.21
N VAL A 166 -5.86 5.83 -11.64
CA VAL A 166 -6.47 4.51 -11.46
C VAL A 166 -5.75 3.43 -12.26
N ALA A 167 -5.29 3.72 -13.49
CA ALA A 167 -4.50 2.78 -14.26
C ALA A 167 -3.18 2.44 -13.55
N ILE A 168 -2.49 3.44 -12.98
CA ILE A 168 -1.29 3.25 -12.16
C ILE A 168 -1.61 2.37 -10.94
N TYR A 169 -2.72 2.63 -10.25
CA TYR A 169 -3.14 1.86 -9.08
C TYR A 169 -3.48 0.42 -9.43
N ILE A 170 -4.15 0.16 -10.55
CA ILE A 170 -4.45 -1.21 -11.00
C ILE A 170 -3.14 -1.97 -11.25
N ILE A 171 -2.20 -1.41 -12.02
CA ILE A 171 -0.92 -2.05 -12.33
C ILE A 171 -0.13 -2.33 -11.04
N GLY A 172 -0.04 -1.32 -10.18
CA GLY A 172 0.70 -1.40 -8.92
C GLY A 172 0.11 -2.41 -7.94
N VAL A 173 -1.20 -2.38 -7.73
CA VAL A 173 -1.89 -3.31 -6.82
C VAL A 173 -1.81 -4.74 -7.33
N LEU A 174 -2.01 -4.98 -8.63
CA LEU A 174 -1.84 -6.32 -9.21
C LEU A 174 -0.41 -6.84 -9.07
N ALA A 175 0.60 -5.97 -9.21
CA ALA A 175 2.00 -6.32 -8.96
C ALA A 175 2.23 -6.71 -7.49
N CYS A 176 1.72 -5.92 -6.53
CA CYS A 176 1.77 -6.25 -5.11
C CYS A 176 1.09 -7.60 -4.80
N ILE A 177 -0.09 -7.85 -5.37
CA ILE A 177 -0.86 -9.09 -5.14
C ILE A 177 -0.10 -10.30 -5.66
N PHE A 178 0.41 -10.23 -6.90
CA PHE A 178 1.23 -11.30 -7.44
C PHE A 178 2.49 -11.52 -6.59
N HIS A 179 3.18 -10.44 -6.23
CA HIS A 179 4.41 -10.50 -5.44
C HIS A 179 4.18 -11.18 -4.08
N LEU A 180 3.08 -10.85 -3.40
CA LEU A 180 2.69 -11.48 -2.14
C LEU A 180 2.28 -12.94 -2.32
N ALA A 181 1.38 -13.23 -3.26
CA ALA A 181 0.87 -14.59 -3.48
C ALA A 181 1.98 -15.56 -3.90
N ASN A 182 2.82 -15.18 -4.85
CA ASN A 182 3.97 -15.99 -5.24
C ASN A 182 5.06 -15.99 -4.16
N GLY A 183 5.23 -14.89 -3.42
CA GLY A 183 6.11 -14.80 -2.26
C GLY A 183 5.75 -15.81 -1.16
N ILE A 184 4.46 -15.95 -0.81
CA ILE A 184 3.97 -16.96 0.13
C ILE A 184 4.34 -18.36 -0.38
N TRP A 185 4.07 -18.65 -1.66
CA TRP A 185 4.40 -19.93 -2.28
C TRP A 185 5.92 -20.23 -2.28
N SER A 186 6.76 -19.23 -2.53
CA SER A 186 8.23 -19.40 -2.47
C SER A 186 8.72 -19.54 -1.03
N MET A 187 8.13 -18.79 -0.09
CA MET A 187 8.45 -18.84 1.32
C MET A 187 8.22 -20.24 1.89
N GLY A 188 7.05 -20.85 1.72
CA GLY A 188 6.85 -22.18 2.30
C GLY A 188 7.69 -23.30 1.66
N ILE A 189 8.31 -23.10 0.48
CA ILE A 189 9.36 -24.03 -0.01
C ILE A 189 10.59 -23.83 0.86
N THR A 190 11.09 -22.59 0.91
CA THR A 190 12.35 -22.29 1.59
C THR A 190 12.25 -22.60 3.09
N TRP A 191 11.11 -22.36 3.73
CA TRP A 191 10.87 -22.64 5.16
C TRP A 191 10.40 -24.07 5.45
N GLY A 192 10.31 -24.95 4.44
CA GLY A 192 10.01 -26.36 4.63
C GLY A 192 8.55 -26.66 5.00
N VAL A 193 7.62 -25.74 4.72
CA VAL A 193 6.18 -25.94 4.94
C VAL A 193 5.61 -26.92 3.91
N TRP A 194 6.07 -26.86 2.66
CA TRP A 194 5.71 -27.83 1.61
C TRP A 194 6.96 -28.47 0.98
N THR A 195 7.36 -29.60 1.57
CA THR A 195 8.61 -30.31 1.24
C THR A 195 8.52 -31.24 0.04
N SER A 196 7.32 -31.69 -0.36
CA SER A 196 7.12 -32.57 -1.51
C SER A 196 6.60 -31.82 -2.73
N GLU A 197 6.87 -32.36 -3.93
CA GLU A 197 6.35 -31.81 -5.19
C GLU A 197 4.80 -31.71 -5.18
N ARG A 198 4.13 -32.74 -4.65
CA ARG A 198 2.66 -32.75 -4.52
C ARG A 198 2.17 -31.62 -3.62
N ALA A 199 2.86 -31.38 -2.50
CA ALA A 199 2.52 -30.29 -1.59
C ALA A 199 2.75 -28.91 -2.25
N GLN A 200 3.88 -28.74 -2.95
CA GLN A 200 4.19 -27.52 -3.70
C GLN A 200 3.14 -27.21 -4.78
N ARG A 201 2.67 -28.22 -5.52
CA ARG A 201 1.61 -28.07 -6.54
C ARG A 201 0.27 -27.70 -5.92
N ARG A 202 -0.10 -28.27 -4.77
CA ARG A 202 -1.32 -27.89 -4.04
C ARG A 202 -1.23 -26.48 -3.47
N ALA A 203 -0.12 -26.16 -2.82
CA ALA A 203 0.15 -24.83 -2.29
C ALA A 203 0.10 -23.76 -3.39
N LEU A 204 0.59 -24.07 -4.61
CA LEU A 204 0.50 -23.16 -5.74
C LEU A 204 -0.95 -22.79 -6.06
N ARG A 205 -1.87 -23.76 -6.08
CA ARG A 205 -3.30 -23.52 -6.34
C ARG A 205 -3.92 -22.67 -5.23
N VAL A 206 -3.58 -22.96 -3.97
CA VAL A 206 -4.07 -22.19 -2.82
C VAL A 206 -3.57 -20.74 -2.88
N CYS A 207 -2.29 -20.52 -3.13
CA CYS A 207 -1.72 -19.18 -3.25
C CYS A 207 -2.28 -18.42 -4.46
N ALA A 208 -2.52 -19.11 -5.58
CA ALA A 208 -3.17 -18.52 -6.73
C ALA A 208 -4.62 -18.10 -6.43
N ALA A 209 -5.40 -18.97 -5.78
CA ALA A 209 -6.77 -18.65 -5.36
C ALA A 209 -6.79 -17.45 -4.38
N PHE A 210 -5.85 -17.42 -3.43
CA PHE A 210 -5.64 -16.28 -2.53
C PHE A 210 -5.35 -14.98 -3.30
N GLY A 211 -4.44 -15.02 -4.28
CA GLY A 211 -4.15 -13.87 -5.14
C GLY A 211 -5.37 -13.39 -5.92
N VAL A 212 -6.16 -14.31 -6.51
CA VAL A 212 -7.41 -13.97 -7.21
C VAL A 212 -8.41 -13.31 -6.26
N LEU A 213 -8.57 -13.84 -5.04
CA LEU A 213 -9.46 -13.24 -4.04
C LEU A 213 -9.01 -11.80 -3.69
N LEU A 214 -7.71 -11.58 -3.46
CA LEU A 214 -7.19 -10.24 -3.21
C LEU A 214 -7.41 -9.30 -4.39
N THR A 215 -7.32 -9.79 -5.63
CA THR A 215 -7.65 -8.98 -6.82
C THR A 215 -9.09 -8.52 -6.77
N VAL A 216 -10.04 -9.41 -6.44
CA VAL A 216 -11.46 -9.03 -6.29
C VAL A 216 -11.65 -8.01 -5.17
N VAL A 217 -11.08 -8.24 -3.99
CA VAL A 217 -11.14 -7.31 -2.85
C VAL A 217 -10.57 -5.94 -3.22
N SER A 218 -9.44 -5.91 -3.93
CA SER A 218 -8.82 -4.65 -4.37
C SER A 218 -9.65 -3.90 -5.41
N GLY A 219 -10.32 -4.62 -6.32
CA GLY A 219 -11.26 -4.03 -7.28
C GLY A 219 -12.45 -3.42 -6.57
N VAL A 220 -13.02 -4.12 -5.58
CA VAL A 220 -14.11 -3.61 -4.74
C VAL A 220 -13.69 -2.32 -4.02
N ALA A 221 -12.51 -2.30 -3.41
CA ALA A 221 -11.98 -1.10 -2.77
C ALA A 221 -11.85 0.08 -3.76
N LEU A 222 -11.12 -0.14 -4.86
CA LEU A 222 -10.78 0.90 -5.82
C LEU A 222 -12.02 1.50 -6.50
N PHE A 223 -12.91 0.65 -7.01
CA PHE A 223 -14.12 1.13 -7.70
C PHE A 223 -15.22 1.54 -6.73
N GLY A 224 -15.27 0.95 -5.54
CA GLY A 224 -16.19 1.35 -4.47
C GLY A 224 -15.92 2.77 -3.99
N MET A 225 -14.66 3.13 -3.73
CA MET A 225 -14.27 4.49 -3.38
C MET A 225 -14.64 5.50 -4.46
N ARG A 226 -14.40 5.15 -5.74
CA ARG A 226 -14.77 6.02 -6.85
C ARG A 226 -16.27 6.24 -6.94
N SER A 227 -17.05 5.17 -6.80
CA SER A 227 -18.51 5.21 -6.90
C SER A 227 -19.17 5.97 -5.74
N ALA A 228 -18.54 5.96 -4.57
CA ALA A 228 -19.01 6.67 -3.38
C ALA A 228 -19.07 8.20 -3.59
N VAL A 229 -18.24 8.76 -4.48
CA VAL A 229 -18.11 10.21 -4.69
C VAL A 229 -18.01 10.61 -6.17
N ASN A 230 -18.67 9.88 -7.07
CA ASN A 230 -18.58 10.13 -8.51
C ASN A 230 -19.40 11.34 -9.03
N THR A 231 -20.10 12.06 -8.15
CA THR A 231 -20.79 13.32 -8.48
C THR A 231 -20.56 14.34 -7.35
N PRO A 232 -20.64 15.66 -7.63
CA PRO A 232 -20.51 16.69 -6.60
C PRO A 232 -21.47 16.51 -5.42
N GLU A 233 -22.73 16.14 -5.68
CA GLU A 233 -23.75 15.96 -4.65
C GLU A 233 -23.39 14.80 -3.71
N LYS A 234 -22.80 13.73 -4.25
CA LYS A 234 -22.31 12.61 -3.45
C LYS A 234 -21.10 12.99 -2.61
N VAL A 235 -20.16 13.77 -3.16
CA VAL A 235 -19.02 14.29 -2.41
C VAL A 235 -19.53 15.07 -1.20
N ASP A 236 -20.49 15.97 -1.39
CA ASP A 236 -21.04 16.80 -0.31
C ASP A 236 -21.80 15.96 0.72
N ALA A 237 -22.62 15.00 0.27
CA ALA A 237 -23.34 14.09 1.15
C ALA A 237 -22.40 13.24 2.02
N VAL A 238 -21.30 12.72 1.45
CA VAL A 238 -20.29 11.97 2.19
C VAL A 238 -19.57 12.88 3.19
N ARG A 239 -19.15 14.07 2.77
CA ARG A 239 -18.48 15.04 3.67
C ARG A 239 -19.36 15.45 4.85
N GLN A 240 -20.66 15.67 4.63
CA GLN A 240 -21.60 15.95 5.72
C GLN A 240 -21.67 14.80 6.73
N ARG A 241 -21.74 13.55 6.25
CA ARG A 241 -21.73 12.37 7.12
C ARG A 241 -20.41 12.25 7.88
N GLU A 242 -19.28 12.45 7.21
CA GLU A 242 -17.97 12.48 7.85
C GLU A 242 -17.91 13.53 8.96
N SER A 243 -18.36 14.77 8.71
CA SER A 243 -18.41 15.85 9.71
C SER A 243 -19.19 15.46 10.96
N VAL A 244 -20.40 14.90 10.79
CA VAL A 244 -21.23 14.43 11.93
C VAL A 244 -20.51 13.32 12.70
N MET A 245 -19.87 12.38 12.00
CA MET A 245 -19.12 11.30 12.63
C MET A 245 -17.91 11.81 13.42
N ILE A 246 -17.13 12.73 12.85
CA ILE A 246 -15.97 13.33 13.50
C ILE A 246 -16.41 14.10 14.76
N GLU A 247 -17.45 14.94 14.64
CA GLU A 247 -18.00 15.71 15.75
C GLU A 247 -18.44 14.78 16.89
N THR A 248 -19.25 13.76 16.56
CA THR A 248 -19.75 12.79 17.53
C THR A 248 -18.60 12.05 18.23
N LYS A 249 -17.63 11.52 17.47
CA LYS A 249 -16.51 10.74 18.03
C LYS A 249 -15.52 11.59 18.83
N THR A 250 -15.39 12.87 18.48
CA THR A 250 -14.57 13.82 19.25
C THR A 250 -15.29 14.18 20.55
N ALA A 251 -16.60 14.43 20.51
CA ALA A 251 -17.41 14.75 21.67
C ALA A 251 -17.48 13.60 22.69
N THR A 252 -17.46 12.34 22.22
CA THR A 252 -17.40 11.16 23.10
C THR A 252 -15.99 10.81 23.58
N GLY A 253 -14.95 11.53 23.13
CA GLY A 253 -13.55 11.25 23.46
C GLY A 253 -12.99 9.99 22.80
N GLU A 254 -13.67 9.45 21.79
CA GLU A 254 -13.27 8.24 21.07
C GLU A 254 -12.07 8.50 20.14
N ILE A 255 -11.96 9.73 19.62
CA ILE A 255 -10.82 10.24 18.85
C ILE A 255 -10.41 11.64 19.36
N GLU A 256 -9.14 11.98 19.20
CA GLU A 256 -8.64 13.33 19.49
C GLU A 256 -8.93 14.30 18.33
N LYS A 257 -9.29 15.55 18.64
CA LYS A 257 -9.41 16.59 17.61
C LYS A 257 -8.03 16.88 17.00
N ASN A 258 -7.93 16.88 15.67
CA ASN A 258 -6.67 17.15 14.96
C ASN A 258 -6.91 17.79 13.60
N GLU A 259 -6.61 19.08 13.48
CA GLU A 259 -6.85 19.88 12.27
C GLU A 259 -6.04 19.39 11.05
N HIS A 260 -4.84 18.84 11.27
CA HIS A 260 -4.00 18.34 10.18
C HIS A 260 -4.55 17.06 9.53
N LYS A 261 -5.41 16.34 10.25
CA LYS A 261 -6.09 15.11 9.79
C LYS A 261 -7.40 15.39 9.05
N MET A 262 -7.90 16.63 9.12
CA MET A 262 -9.14 17.06 8.48
C MET A 262 -8.89 17.62 7.08
N TYR A 263 -9.88 17.50 6.22
CA TYR A 263 -9.94 18.22 4.96
C TYR A 263 -10.43 19.65 5.21
N HIS A 264 -9.72 20.61 4.63
CA HIS A 264 -10.13 22.02 4.59
C HIS A 264 -10.38 22.39 3.13
N ALA A 265 -11.52 23.00 2.85
CA ALA A 265 -11.77 23.54 1.53
C ALA A 265 -10.74 24.64 1.23
N PRO A 266 -10.25 24.76 -0.02
CA PRO A 266 -9.39 25.88 -0.39
C PRO A 266 -10.07 27.20 -0.06
N GLU A 267 -9.33 28.16 0.50
CA GLU A 267 -9.88 29.51 0.68
C GLU A 267 -10.15 30.14 -0.70
N PRO A 268 -11.14 31.04 -0.83
CA PRO A 268 -11.52 31.63 -2.11
C PRO A 268 -10.37 32.30 -2.88
N GLU A 269 -9.35 32.81 -2.17
CA GLU A 269 -8.15 33.41 -2.78
C GLU A 269 -7.23 32.38 -3.46
N ASP A 270 -7.16 31.15 -2.96
CA ASP A 270 -6.33 30.09 -3.55
C ASP A 270 -6.93 29.54 -4.85
N ALA A 271 -8.26 29.48 -4.94
CA ALA A 271 -8.99 29.01 -6.12
C ALA A 271 -8.88 29.96 -7.33
N ALA A 272 -8.73 31.27 -7.07
CA ALA A 272 -8.52 32.26 -8.12
C ALA A 272 -7.14 32.11 -8.78
N THR A 273 -6.13 31.67 -8.03
CA THR A 273 -4.75 31.53 -8.51
C THR A 273 -4.58 30.26 -9.34
N SER A 274 -5.20 29.14 -8.95
CA SER A 274 -5.15 27.88 -9.72
C SER A 274 -5.90 27.95 -11.06
N ALA A 275 -6.97 28.74 -11.16
CA ALA A 275 -7.74 28.92 -12.39
C ALA A 275 -7.02 29.78 -13.44
N ILE A 276 -5.99 30.54 -13.05
CA ILE A 276 -5.17 31.36 -13.94
C ILE A 276 -4.03 30.54 -14.55
N ASP A 277 -3.51 29.54 -13.83
CA ASP A 277 -2.42 28.67 -14.30
C ASP A 277 -2.90 27.48 -15.16
N GLU A 278 -4.20 27.19 -15.20
CA GLU A 278 -4.80 26.14 -16.06
C GLU A 278 -5.29 26.66 -17.44
N LYS A 279 -5.01 27.92 -17.80
CA LYS A 279 -5.30 28.51 -19.12
C LYS A 279 -4.04 28.68 -19.98
#